data_AF-A0A2Z2N1L5-F1
#
_entry.id   AF-A0A2Z2N1L5-F1
#
_cell.length_a   1.000
_cell.length_b   1.000
_cell.length_c   1.000
_cell.angle_alpha   90.00
_cell.angle_beta   90.00
_cell.angle_gamma   90.00
#
_symmetry.space_group_name_H-M   'P 1'
#
loop_
_entity.id
_entity.type
_entity.pdbx_description
1 polymer ?
#
loop_
_entity_poly.entity_id
_entity_poly.type
_entity_poly.pdbx_seq_one_letter_code
_entity_poly.pdbx_strand_id
1 'polypeptide(L)'
;MKVLISPWGNFRSWSEVEYHFEGKRMKSKSPLPLLHDAIEPDKTMVILPDTLASDLERAEREVEEGAREFLRELGVEAEVIVIRELGSSPTESSWGIQRTPITISPTGFPGRFQ
;
A
#
# COMPACT_ATOMS: atom_id res chain seq x y z
N MET A 1 2.50 25.21 -5.39
CA MET A 1 3.22 24.14 -4.69
C MET A 1 2.23 23.04 -4.31
N LYS A 2 2.37 21.86 -4.90
CA LYS A 2 1.59 20.64 -4.68
C LYS A 2 2.54 19.58 -4.15
N VAL A 3 2.20 18.98 -3.01
CA VAL A 3 2.97 17.88 -2.42
C VAL A 3 2.10 16.64 -2.42
N LEU A 4 2.60 15.55 -2.98
CA LEU A 4 1.95 14.24 -2.97
C LEU A 4 2.63 13.36 -1.94
N ILE A 5 1.88 12.92 -0.93
CA ILE A 5 2.37 12.01 0.12
C ILE A 5 1.63 10.68 -0.03
N SER A 6 2.37 9.58 -0.18
CA SER A 6 1.82 8.24 -0.37
C SER A 6 2.31 7.30 0.74
N PRO A 7 1.49 7.04 1.77
CA PRO A 7 1.82 6.05 2.78
C PRO A 7 1.67 4.64 2.20
N TRP A 8 2.69 3.80 2.36
CA TRP A 8 2.74 2.45 1.82
C TRP A 8 2.79 1.41 2.95
N GLY A 9 1.99 0.35 2.79
CA GLY A 9 2.13 -0.90 3.53
C GLY A 9 3.10 -1.85 2.82
N ASN A 10 2.85 -3.16 2.89
CA ASN A 10 3.66 -4.14 2.19
C ASN A 10 3.49 -4.05 0.65
N PHE A 11 4.26 -3.18 0.02
CA PHE A 11 4.23 -2.95 -1.43
C PHE A 11 4.68 -4.16 -2.24
N ARG A 12 5.45 -5.09 -1.63
CA ARG A 12 5.96 -6.29 -2.30
C ARG A 12 4.84 -7.29 -2.63
N SER A 13 3.72 -7.24 -1.91
CA SER A 13 2.56 -8.11 -2.15
C SER A 13 1.49 -7.49 -3.06
N TRP A 14 1.69 -6.27 -3.57
CA TRP A 14 0.70 -5.61 -4.40
C TRP A 14 0.66 -6.21 -5.81
N SER A 15 -0.53 -6.55 -6.26
CA SER A 15 -0.79 -7.03 -7.62
C SER A 15 -1.14 -5.89 -8.56
N GLU A 16 -0.91 -6.09 -9.85
CA GLU A 16 -1.34 -5.13 -10.87
C GLU A 16 -2.87 -5.09 -10.97
N VAL A 17 -3.42 -3.88 -10.94
CA VAL A 17 -4.84 -3.58 -11.12
C VAL A 17 -5.01 -2.33 -11.99
N GLU A 18 -6.21 -2.10 -12.50
CA GLU A 18 -6.53 -0.88 -13.26
C GLU A 18 -7.06 0.22 -12.31
N TYR A 19 -6.36 1.34 -12.25
CA TYR A 19 -6.74 2.54 -11.50
C TYR A 19 -7.43 3.56 -12.40
N HIS A 20 -8.40 4.29 -11.84
CA HIS A 20 -9.17 5.33 -12.53
C HIS A 20 -9.16 6.60 -11.67
N PHE A 21 -8.75 7.73 -12.24
CA PHE A 21 -8.70 9.02 -11.54
C PHE A 21 -8.82 10.16 -12.55
N GLU A 22 -9.74 11.10 -12.31
CA GLU A 22 -9.97 12.27 -13.17
C GLU A 22 -10.09 11.96 -14.67
N GLY A 23 -10.77 10.86 -15.00
CA GLY A 23 -10.95 10.40 -16.39
C GLY A 23 -9.73 9.72 -17.02
N LYS A 24 -8.58 9.71 -16.33
CA LYS A 24 -7.40 8.93 -16.70
C LYS A 24 -7.50 7.50 -16.17
N ARG A 25 -6.88 6.56 -16.89
CA ARG A 25 -6.84 5.13 -16.55
C ARG A 25 -5.43 4.59 -16.69
N MET A 26 -5.01 3.75 -15.76
CA MET A 26 -3.68 3.14 -15.79
C MET A 26 -3.67 1.79 -15.09
N LYS A 27 -3.05 0.79 -15.72
CA LYS A 27 -2.70 -0.46 -15.04
C LYS A 27 -1.37 -0.29 -14.31
N SER A 28 -1.35 -0.60 -13.03
CA SER A 28 -0.16 -0.52 -12.20
C SER A 28 -0.33 -1.34 -10.92
N LYS A 29 0.76 -1.62 -10.21
CA LYS A 29 0.72 -2.19 -8.86
C LYS A 29 0.40 -1.15 -7.78
N SER A 30 0.56 0.14 -8.09
CA SER A 30 0.33 1.25 -7.15
C SER A 30 -0.46 2.37 -7.84
N PRO A 31 -1.32 3.12 -7.13
CA PRO A 31 -1.98 4.30 -7.70
C PRO A 31 -1.00 5.46 -7.95
N LEU A 32 0.21 5.40 -7.38
CA LEU A 32 1.16 6.51 -7.38
C LEU A 32 1.47 7.06 -8.80
N PRO A 33 1.72 6.24 -9.84
CA PRO A 33 2.05 6.78 -11.16
C PRO A 33 0.88 7.52 -11.82
N LEU A 34 -0.34 7.02 -11.65
CA LEU A 34 -1.54 7.70 -12.14
C LEU A 34 -1.75 9.03 -11.42
N LEU A 35 -1.58 9.04 -10.10
CA LEU A 35 -1.69 10.26 -9.30
C LEU A 35 -0.59 11.26 -9.64
N HIS A 36 0.64 10.80 -9.87
CA HIS A 36 1.75 11.64 -10.27
C HIS A 36 1.49 12.32 -11.63
N ASP A 37 1.00 11.56 -12.61
CA ASP A 37 0.65 12.06 -13.95
C ASP A 37 -0.60 12.97 -13.95
N ALA A 38 -1.59 12.71 -13.10
CA ALA A 38 -2.79 13.54 -13.00
C ALA A 38 -2.54 14.85 -12.22
N ILE A 39 -1.86 14.74 -11.09
CA ILE A 39 -1.69 15.85 -10.15
C ILE A 39 -0.49 16.72 -10.52
N GLU A 40 0.53 16.18 -11.19
CA GLU A 40 1.80 16.88 -11.49
C GLU A 40 2.37 17.59 -10.24
N PRO A 41 2.72 16.84 -9.17
CA PRO A 41 3.20 17.43 -7.93
C PRO A 41 4.60 18.02 -8.08
N ASP A 42 4.89 19.08 -7.33
CA ASP A 42 6.25 19.66 -7.23
C ASP A 42 7.18 18.75 -6.39
N LYS A 43 6.59 17.96 -5.48
CA LYS A 43 7.31 17.01 -4.63
C LYS A 43 6.44 15.79 -4.35
N THR A 44 7.06 14.61 -4.44
CA THR A 44 6.43 13.32 -4.10
C THR A 44 7.21 12.66 -2.98
N MET A 45 6.51 12.15 -1.97
CA MET A 45 7.09 11.48 -0.81
C MET A 45 6.36 10.16 -0.58
N VAL A 46 7.11 9.09 -0.36
CA VAL A 46 6.60 7.79 0.06
C VAL A 46 6.99 7.55 1.51
N ILE A 47 6.03 7.16 2.33
CA ILE A 47 6.24 6.90 3.75
C ILE A 47 6.01 5.41 4.02
N LEU A 48 6.98 4.75 4.63
CA LEU A 48 6.99 3.31 4.88
C LEU A 48 7.40 2.99 6.32
N PRO A 49 6.84 1.95 6.94
CA PRO A 49 7.34 1.48 8.22
C PRO A 49 8.57 0.57 8.04
N ASP A 50 9.51 0.64 8.99
CA ASP A 50 10.69 -0.23 9.04
C ASP A 50 10.34 -1.70 9.29
N THR A 51 9.16 -1.97 9.85
CA THR A 51 8.60 -3.31 10.09
C THR A 51 8.33 -4.12 8.82
N LEU A 52 8.49 -3.52 7.63
CA LEU A 52 8.50 -4.22 6.34
C LEU A 52 9.82 -4.94 6.03
N ALA A 53 10.84 -4.76 6.85
CA ALA A 53 12.09 -5.48 6.74
C ALA A 53 11.98 -6.91 7.26
N SER A 54 12.77 -7.80 6.66
CA SER A 54 13.00 -9.14 7.17
C SER A 54 14.04 -9.16 8.30
N ASP A 55 14.98 -8.20 8.30
CA ASP A 55 16.01 -8.03 9.33
C ASP A 55 15.89 -6.67 10.03
N LEU A 56 15.54 -6.69 11.32
CA LEU A 56 15.38 -5.49 12.13
C LEU A 56 16.67 -4.67 12.29
N GLU A 57 17.85 -5.30 12.24
CA GLU A 57 19.12 -4.57 12.37
C GLU A 57 19.42 -3.71 11.13
N ARG A 58 18.84 -4.07 9.99
CA ARG A 58 19.06 -3.43 8.69
C ARG A 58 17.78 -2.84 8.11
N ALA A 59 16.77 -2.67 8.95
CA ALA A 59 15.40 -2.45 8.50
C ALA A 59 15.23 -1.21 7.62
N GLU A 60 15.78 -0.08 8.07
CA GLU A 60 15.73 1.19 7.32
C GLU A 60 16.30 1.03 5.92
N ARG A 61 17.51 0.46 5.81
CA ARG A 61 18.20 0.26 4.54
C ARG A 61 17.46 -0.73 3.64
N GLU A 62 17.00 -1.86 4.18
CA GLU A 62 16.27 -2.89 3.40
C GLU A 62 14.96 -2.34 2.84
N VAL A 63 14.20 -1.60 3.64
CA VAL A 63 12.93 -0.99 3.21
C VAL A 63 13.18 0.12 2.22
N GLU A 64 14.18 0.98 2.46
CA GLU A 64 14.52 2.06 1.54
C GLU A 64 14.98 1.54 0.17
N GLU A 65 15.91 0.57 0.14
CA GLU A 65 16.39 -0.04 -1.11
C GLU A 65 15.25 -0.69 -1.89
N GLY A 66 14.40 -1.47 -1.21
CA GLY A 66 13.25 -2.12 -1.84
C GLY A 66 12.22 -1.11 -2.38
N ALA A 67 11.97 -0.02 -1.66
CA ALA A 67 11.05 1.02 -2.10
C ALA A 67 11.60 1.78 -3.32
N ARG A 68 12.90 2.07 -3.36
CA ARG A 68 13.56 2.71 -4.51
C ARG A 68 13.51 1.84 -5.76
N GLU A 69 13.73 0.54 -5.61
CA GLU A 69 13.59 -0.40 -6.72
C GLU A 69 12.14 -0.43 -7.25
N PHE A 70 11.16 -0.51 -6.34
CA PHE A 70 9.76 -0.51 -6.74
C PHE A 70 9.33 0.81 -7.40
N LEU A 71 9.81 1.96 -6.91
CA LEU A 71 9.58 3.27 -7.54
C LEU A 71 10.17 3.33 -8.96
N ARG A 72 11.35 2.73 -9.17
CA ARG A 72 11.95 2.60 -10.50
C ARG A 72 11.12 1.71 -11.42
N GLU A 73 10.56 0.60 -10.92
CA GLU A 73 9.61 -0.23 -11.69
C GLU A 73 8.36 0.55 -12.09
N LEU A 74 7.87 1.41 -11.19
CA LEU A 74 6.70 2.25 -11.41
C LEU A 74 6.97 3.46 -12.32
N GLY A 75 8.24 3.80 -12.57
CA GLY A 75 8.64 4.97 -13.37
C GLY A 75 8.35 6.31 -12.69
N VAL A 76 8.36 6.35 -11.35
CA VAL A 76 8.08 7.57 -10.57
C VAL A 76 9.25 7.91 -9.67
N GLU A 77 9.64 9.17 -9.64
CA GLU A 77 10.61 9.69 -8.68
C GLU A 77 9.90 10.18 -7.41
N ALA A 78 10.34 9.69 -6.25
CA ALA A 78 9.82 10.12 -4.95
C ALA A 78 10.91 10.06 -3.87
N GLU A 79 10.81 10.94 -2.88
CA GLU A 79 11.59 10.86 -1.65
C GLU A 79 11.04 9.73 -0.78
N VAL A 80 11.92 8.84 -0.30
CA VAL A 80 11.54 7.74 0.57
C VAL A 80 11.83 8.12 2.01
N ILE A 81 10.81 8.00 2.86
CA ILE A 81 10.93 8.16 4.31
C ILE A 81 10.56 6.84 4.96
N VAL A 82 11.51 6.27 5.69
CA VAL A 82 11.25 5.10 6.54
C VAL A 82 11.03 5.57 7.97
N ILE A 83 9.91 5.15 8.56
CA ILE A 83 9.54 5.47 9.93
C ILE A 83 9.75 4.23 10.78
N ARG A 84 10.48 4.39 11.88
CA ARG A 84 10.64 3.36 12.89
C ARG A 84 9.35 3.19 13.69
N GLU A 85 8.70 2.04 13.57
CA GLU A 85 7.57 1.71 14.43
C GLU A 85 8.08 1.11 15.76
N LEU A 86 7.54 1.57 16.89
CA LEU A 86 7.85 1.04 18.23
C LEU A 86 7.05 -0.23 18.58
N GLY A 87 6.49 -0.93 17.59
CA GLY A 87 5.65 -2.11 17.78
C GLY A 87 6.23 -3.33 17.08
N SER A 88 6.24 -4.48 17.75
CA SER A 88 6.49 -5.76 17.11
C SER A 88 5.37 -6.05 16.10
N SER A 89 5.67 -5.94 14.81
CA SER A 89 4.77 -6.45 13.78
C SER A 89 4.73 -7.99 13.88
N PRO A 90 3.57 -8.63 13.73
CA PRO A 90 3.51 -10.07 13.72
C PRO A 90 4.11 -10.59 12.42
N THR A 91 5.22 -11.34 12.50
CA THR A 91 5.69 -12.18 11.39
C THR A 91 4.63 -13.23 11.05
N GLU A 92 4.53 -13.66 9.78
CA GLU A 92 3.44 -14.52 9.25
C GLU A 92 3.15 -15.81 10.04
N SER A 93 4.04 -16.24 10.94
CA SER A 93 3.84 -17.38 11.84
C SER A 93 2.83 -17.14 12.97
N SER A 94 2.38 -15.91 13.21
CA SER A 94 1.42 -15.58 14.27
C SER A 94 -0.01 -15.35 13.79
N TRP A 95 -0.33 -15.66 12.53
CA TRP A 95 -1.73 -15.80 12.09
C TRP A 95 -2.35 -17.08 12.67
N GLY A 96 -2.53 -17.09 13.98
CA GLY A 96 -3.57 -17.89 14.63
C GLY A 96 -4.93 -17.35 14.22
N ILE A 97 -5.30 -17.52 12.95
CA ILE A 97 -6.66 -17.30 12.49
C ILE A 97 -7.50 -18.39 13.17
N GLN A 98 -8.06 -18.09 14.33
CA GLN A 98 -9.30 -18.75 14.73
C GLN A 98 -10.33 -18.33 13.68
N ARG A 99 -10.52 -19.20 12.68
CA ARG A 99 -11.66 -19.12 11.77
C ARG A 99 -12.90 -19.39 12.61
N THR A 100 -13.47 -18.37 13.24
CA THR A 100 -14.84 -18.46 13.71
C THR A 100 -15.71 -18.56 12.46
N PRO A 101 -16.41 -19.68 12.20
CA PRO A 101 -17.28 -19.78 11.05
C PRO A 101 -18.39 -18.74 11.23
N ILE A 102 -18.50 -17.78 10.31
CA ILE A 102 -19.67 -16.92 10.25
C ILE A 102 -20.81 -17.79 9.70
N THR A 103 -21.64 -18.34 10.59
CA THR A 103 -22.93 -18.92 10.21
C THR A 103 -23.86 -17.78 9.86
N ILE A 104 -24.13 -17.59 8.57
CA ILE A 104 -25.14 -16.64 8.11
C ILE A 104 -26.51 -17.32 8.29
N SER A 105 -27.26 -16.90 9.31
CA SER A 105 -28.65 -17.30 9.52
C SER A 105 -29.53 -16.66 8.44
N PRO A 106 -30.35 -17.43 7.69
CA PRO A 106 -31.20 -16.86 6.66
C PRO A 106 -32.53 -16.42 7.27
N THR A 107 -32.58 -15.26 7.92
CA THR A 107 -33.88 -14.65 8.25
C THR A 107 -33.84 -13.14 8.07
N GLY A 108 -34.42 -12.70 6.95
CA GLY A 108 -35.35 -11.57 6.91
C GLY A 108 -34.77 -10.21 6.53
N PHE A 109 -34.67 -9.93 5.23
CA PHE A 109 -34.80 -8.56 4.71
C PHE A 109 -36.24 -8.35 4.23
N PRO A 110 -37.01 -7.40 4.80
CA PRO A 110 -38.27 -6.98 4.22
C PRO A 110 -37.99 -5.86 3.22
N GLY A 111 -38.21 -6.14 1.93
CA GLY A 111 -38.05 -5.14 0.87
C GLY A 111 -38.85 -5.51 -0.36
N ARG A 112 -40.14 -5.13 -0.36
CA ARG A 112 -41.02 -5.18 -1.54
C ARG A 112 -40.41 -4.33 -2.66
N PHE A 113 -40.29 -4.90 -3.85
CA PHE A 113 -40.38 -4.13 -5.10
C PHE A 113 -41.74 -4.42 -5.74
N GLN A 114 -42.40 -3.35 -6.18
CA GLN A 114 -43.61 -3.38 -6.99
C GLN A 114 -43.32 -3.94 -8.38
#